data_AF-A0A6L8I9F4-F1
#
_entry.id   AF-A0A6L8I9F4-F1
#
_cell.length_a   1.000
_cell.length_b   1.000
_cell.length_c   1.000
_cell.angle_alpha   90.00
_cell.angle_beta   90.00
_cell.angle_gamma   90.00
#
_symmetry.space_group_name_H-M   'P 1'
#
loop_
_entity.id
_entity.type
_entity.pdbx_description
1 polymer ?
#
loop_
_entity_poly.entity_id
_entity_poly.type
_entity_poly.pdbx_seq_one_letter_code
_entity_poly.pdbx_strand_id
1 'polypeptide(L)'
;MNDAPDLDLDTSWMERMGEWGTAAQPGKRGLTLEDIRIGRYGELPEESDNMSGRPRGAAERAEAFRIDGYTVRSKKEIWLDNATFLYEEALQRQWSSATDIPWETITPLPDDLEEAECALCTFFNEVEFVAGDVPARWVANISPDFFEARNVLLAQVQDEARHMDVFRKRALANGGGLTRVSGATSGFIGSIDLSRDFTEMSSRMHVSGEGAVLTMFRMGELVGQNPAEKRMYRLCAQDEARHVAFGIMHLRYLHATAPERHEEIEAYLDEAENLSLTGGTNPAGPQAETSEALAILLGGGKQNYDEGFRILLAIRKRQLKEYMQRVISAGFGERFENGRSPVPGRIAQLS
;
A
#
# COMPACT_ATOMS: atom_id res chain seq x y z
N MET A 1 -4.20 4.07 65.41
CA MET A 1 -2.85 3.93 64.82
C MET A 1 -3.03 3.10 63.58
N ASN A 2 -2.77 3.68 62.40
CA ASN A 2 -2.87 3.00 61.12
C ASN A 2 -1.56 2.25 60.90
N ASP A 3 -1.54 0.94 61.13
CA ASP A 3 -0.46 0.06 60.70
C ASP A 3 -0.69 -0.27 59.22
N ALA A 4 -0.24 0.63 58.33
CA ALA A 4 -0.04 0.26 56.94
C ALA A 4 1.17 -0.68 56.88
N PRO A 5 1.10 -1.83 56.18
CA PRO A 5 2.24 -2.72 56.06
C PRO A 5 3.39 -1.98 55.36
N ASP A 6 4.60 -2.07 55.94
CA ASP A 6 5.84 -1.64 55.30
C ASP A 6 6.00 -2.43 54.00
N LEU A 7 5.65 -1.79 52.88
CA LEU A 7 5.90 -2.33 51.55
C LEU A 7 7.35 -2.03 51.22
N ASP A 8 8.23 -3.02 51.40
CA ASP A 8 9.59 -2.95 50.87
C ASP A 8 9.51 -2.73 49.36
N LEU A 9 10.00 -1.58 48.91
CA LEU A 9 9.95 -1.18 47.51
C LEU A 9 11.04 -1.92 46.73
N ASP A 10 10.66 -2.87 45.88
CA ASP A 10 11.59 -3.49 44.92
C ASP A 10 11.86 -2.53 43.75
N THR A 11 13.05 -1.89 43.76
CA THR A 11 13.53 -1.01 42.70
C THR A 11 14.45 -1.69 41.70
N SER A 12 14.57 -3.03 41.69
CA SER A 12 15.49 -3.76 40.80
C SER A 12 15.24 -3.52 39.31
N TRP A 13 14.04 -3.04 38.92
CA TRP A 13 13.73 -2.62 37.57
C TRP A 13 14.55 -1.41 37.08
N MET A 14 15.00 -0.54 37.99
CA MET A 14 15.83 0.63 37.64
C MET A 14 17.22 0.22 37.14
N GLU A 15 17.71 -0.95 37.57
CA GLU A 15 18.99 -1.51 37.14
C GLU A 15 18.90 -2.26 35.80
N ARG A 16 17.67 -2.51 35.31
CA ARG A 16 17.37 -3.28 34.08
C ARG A 16 17.00 -2.39 32.90
N MET A 17 17.39 -1.12 32.93
CA MET A 17 17.12 -0.17 31.86
C MET A 17 18.01 -0.44 30.63
N GLY A 18 17.52 -0.04 29.45
CA GLY A 18 18.31 -0.04 28.21
C GLY A 18 19.42 1.01 28.24
N GLU A 19 19.64 1.71 27.12
CA GLU A 19 20.53 2.86 27.14
C GLU A 19 19.93 3.99 27.98
N TRP A 20 20.75 4.61 28.84
CA TRP A 20 20.35 5.72 29.68
C TRP A 20 21.00 7.01 29.22
N GLY A 21 20.35 8.14 29.50
CA GLY A 21 20.86 9.48 29.12
C GLY A 21 20.49 9.92 27.70
N THR A 22 19.69 9.15 26.97
CA THR A 22 19.11 9.57 25.68
C THR A 22 18.18 10.75 25.87
N ALA A 23 18.45 11.85 25.16
CA ALA A 23 17.66 13.08 25.22
C ALA A 23 17.37 13.61 23.80
N ALA A 24 16.24 13.20 23.23
CA ALA A 24 15.78 13.72 21.95
C ALA A 24 15.18 15.13 22.13
N GLN A 25 15.29 15.97 21.10
CA GLN A 25 14.75 17.32 21.09
C GLN A 25 13.77 17.49 19.92
N PRO A 26 12.59 18.11 20.13
CA PRO A 26 11.65 18.33 19.06
C PRO A 26 12.21 19.31 18.01
N GLY A 27 12.02 18.98 16.74
CA GLY A 27 12.33 19.86 15.62
C GLY A 27 11.15 20.75 15.21
N LYS A 28 11.25 21.37 14.03
CA LYS A 28 10.17 22.21 13.46
C LYS A 28 8.87 21.45 13.18
N ARG A 29 8.93 20.11 13.11
CA ARG A 29 7.80 19.21 12.84
C ARG A 29 7.28 18.50 14.11
N GLY A 30 7.68 18.97 15.29
CA GLY A 30 7.47 18.25 16.55
C GLY A 30 8.60 17.24 16.82
N LEU A 31 8.34 16.29 17.72
CA LEU A 31 9.25 15.18 18.02
C LEU A 31 8.87 13.98 17.15
N THR A 32 9.62 13.75 16.09
CA THR A 32 9.34 12.68 15.10
C THR A 32 10.10 11.39 15.44
N LEU A 33 9.71 10.29 14.79
CA LEU A 33 10.46 9.03 14.85
C LEU A 33 11.92 9.18 14.43
N GLU A 34 12.22 10.10 13.51
CA GLU A 34 13.60 10.40 13.09
C GLU A 34 14.38 11.09 14.22
N ASP A 35 13.76 12.03 14.94
CA ASP A 35 14.41 12.80 16.01
C ASP A 35 14.81 11.94 17.21
N ILE A 36 14.15 10.79 17.39
CA ILE A 36 14.44 9.84 18.49
C ILE A 36 15.42 8.72 18.09
N ARG A 37 15.94 8.69 16.85
CA ARG A 37 16.97 7.73 16.41
C ARG A 37 18.35 8.06 17.01
N ILE A 38 18.47 7.88 18.32
CA ILE A 38 19.66 8.19 19.10
C ILE A 38 20.14 6.91 19.80
N GLY A 39 21.44 6.66 19.78
CA GLY A 39 22.06 5.49 20.41
C GLY A 39 21.50 4.16 19.85
N ARG A 40 21.42 3.15 20.71
CA ARG A 40 20.94 1.80 20.41
C ARG A 40 19.49 1.74 19.90
N TYR A 41 18.68 2.77 20.14
CA TYR A 41 17.35 2.85 19.54
C TYR A 41 17.42 3.16 18.03
N GLY A 42 18.38 3.99 17.63
CA GLY A 42 18.60 4.37 16.23
C GLY A 42 19.36 3.33 15.41
N GLU A 43 20.08 2.42 16.06
CA GLU A 43 20.84 1.36 15.40
C GLU A 43 19.94 0.23 14.93
N LEU A 44 19.91 0.01 13.61
CA LEU A 44 19.21 -1.12 12.99
C LEU A 44 20.13 -2.32 12.85
N PRO A 45 19.75 -3.51 13.37
CA PRO A 45 20.50 -4.72 13.11
C PRO A 45 20.33 -5.14 11.64
N GLU A 46 21.37 -5.73 11.05
CA GLU A 46 21.25 -6.37 9.73
C GLU A 46 20.43 -7.67 9.81
N GLU A 47 20.59 -8.41 10.92
CA GLU A 47 19.82 -9.61 11.26
C GLU A 47 19.32 -9.49 12.71
N SER A 48 18.03 -9.71 12.93
CA SER A 48 17.41 -9.65 14.26
C SER A 48 17.34 -11.03 14.92
N ASP A 49 17.85 -11.13 16.15
CA ASP A 49 17.67 -12.28 17.05
C ASP A 49 16.52 -12.08 18.04
N ASN A 50 15.84 -10.93 17.95
CA ASN A 50 14.76 -10.53 18.84
C ASN A 50 13.50 -11.34 18.57
N MET A 51 13.32 -12.37 19.41
CA MET A 51 12.12 -13.21 19.40
C MET A 51 11.17 -12.91 20.55
N SER A 52 11.30 -11.79 21.26
CA SER A 52 10.58 -11.57 22.53
C SER A 52 9.47 -10.51 22.47
N GLY A 53 9.29 -9.86 21.31
CA GLY A 53 8.43 -8.69 21.21
C GLY A 53 9.05 -7.43 21.82
N ARG A 54 10.31 -7.50 22.26
CA ARG A 54 11.02 -6.39 22.88
C ARG A 54 11.10 -5.20 21.91
N PRO A 55 10.72 -3.98 22.33
CA PRO A 55 10.95 -2.79 21.51
C PRO A 55 12.45 -2.56 21.28
N ARG A 56 12.84 -2.17 20.06
CA ARG A 56 14.23 -1.83 19.75
C ARG A 56 14.77 -0.77 20.73
N GLY A 57 15.98 -0.97 21.24
CA GLY A 57 16.60 -0.12 22.27
C GLY A 57 16.25 -0.45 23.74
N ALA A 58 15.21 -1.24 24.01
CA ALA A 58 14.94 -1.73 25.36
C ALA A 58 15.96 -2.79 25.80
N ALA A 59 16.18 -2.97 27.11
CA ALA A 59 17.08 -4.01 27.62
C ALA A 59 16.54 -5.42 27.36
N GLU A 60 17.46 -6.35 27.10
CA GLU A 60 17.11 -7.77 26.93
C GLU A 60 16.74 -8.43 28.25
N ARG A 61 15.82 -9.39 28.13
CA ARG A 61 15.37 -10.23 29.24
C ARG A 61 15.51 -11.68 28.82
N ALA A 62 16.57 -12.35 29.29
CA ALA A 62 16.94 -13.69 28.84
C ALA A 62 15.84 -14.74 29.10
N GLU A 63 15.05 -14.54 30.14
CA GLU A 63 13.92 -15.39 30.52
C GLU A 63 12.59 -15.02 29.84
N ALA A 64 12.59 -14.04 28.94
CA ALA A 64 11.37 -13.64 28.22
C ALA A 64 10.85 -14.79 27.33
N PHE A 65 9.53 -14.87 27.23
CA PHE A 65 8.88 -15.79 26.31
C PHE A 65 9.29 -15.47 24.87
N ARG A 66 9.62 -16.52 24.12
CA ARG A 66 9.98 -16.40 22.70
C ARG A 66 8.73 -16.56 21.83
N ILE A 67 8.39 -15.50 21.14
CA ILE A 67 7.43 -15.42 20.04
C ILE A 67 8.12 -16.03 18.82
N ASP A 68 8.03 -17.35 18.66
CA ASP A 68 8.60 -18.10 17.51
C ASP A 68 7.86 -17.84 16.17
N GLY A 69 7.21 -16.68 16.04
CA GLY A 69 6.41 -16.28 14.88
C GLY A 69 7.07 -15.23 13.96
N TYR A 70 8.18 -14.60 14.37
CA TYR A 70 8.85 -13.62 13.52
C TYR A 70 9.69 -14.31 12.45
N THR A 71 9.16 -14.36 11.22
CA THR A 71 9.83 -14.96 10.06
C THR A 71 10.64 -13.96 9.25
N VAL A 72 10.25 -12.67 9.24
CA VAL A 72 10.98 -11.59 8.59
C VAL A 72 11.92 -10.93 9.60
N ARG A 73 13.21 -11.23 9.47
CA ARG A 73 14.23 -10.91 10.48
C ARG A 73 15.49 -10.28 9.91
N SER A 74 15.65 -10.29 8.59
CA SER A 74 16.75 -9.60 7.93
C SER A 74 16.30 -8.22 7.49
N LYS A 75 17.17 -7.22 7.65
CA LYS A 75 16.90 -5.85 7.21
C LYS A 75 16.63 -5.78 5.71
N LYS A 76 17.36 -6.55 4.90
CA LYS A 76 17.18 -6.58 3.44
C LYS A 76 15.82 -7.12 2.99
N GLU A 77 15.09 -7.83 3.85
CA GLU A 77 13.77 -8.39 3.55
C GLU A 77 12.63 -7.37 3.71
N ILE A 78 12.85 -6.25 4.40
CA ILE A 78 11.75 -5.33 4.80
C ILE A 78 12.10 -3.84 4.72
N TRP A 79 13.38 -3.48 4.70
CA TRP A 79 13.79 -2.10 4.93
C TRP A 79 13.52 -1.15 3.76
N LEU A 80 13.31 0.11 4.12
CA LEU A 80 13.18 1.28 3.25
C LEU A 80 13.69 2.53 3.98
N ASP A 81 14.51 3.34 3.32
CA ASP A 81 15.23 4.44 3.99
C ASP A 81 14.33 5.58 4.47
N ASN A 82 13.19 5.80 3.80
CA ASN A 82 12.25 6.86 4.11
C ASN A 82 11.08 6.42 5.02
N ALA A 83 11.19 5.29 5.72
CA ALA A 83 10.11 4.71 6.53
C ALA A 83 9.52 5.71 7.55
N THR A 84 10.39 6.39 8.31
CA THR A 84 9.97 7.37 9.32
C THR A 84 9.20 8.52 8.69
N PHE A 85 9.68 9.02 7.54
CA PHE A 85 8.99 10.08 6.81
C PHE A 85 7.61 9.63 6.31
N LEU A 86 7.50 8.44 5.70
CA LEU A 86 6.23 7.93 5.20
C LEU A 86 5.19 7.76 6.32
N TYR A 87 5.62 7.24 7.47
CA TYR A 87 4.73 7.07 8.61
C TYR A 87 4.25 8.41 9.18
N GLU A 88 5.16 9.36 9.39
CA GLU A 88 4.81 10.71 9.89
C GLU A 88 3.88 11.45 8.92
N GLU A 89 4.09 11.28 7.61
CA GLU A 89 3.21 11.83 6.59
C GLU A 89 1.81 11.21 6.66
N ALA A 90 1.71 9.89 6.82
CA ALA A 90 0.43 9.20 6.99
C ALA A 90 -0.35 9.71 8.21
N LEU A 91 0.32 9.93 9.35
CA LEU A 91 -0.31 10.47 10.57
C LEU A 91 -0.86 11.89 10.36
N GLN A 92 -0.16 12.74 9.61
CA GLN A 92 -0.57 14.13 9.38
C GLN A 92 -1.71 14.25 8.37
N ARG A 93 -1.89 13.24 7.52
CA ARG A 93 -2.80 13.28 6.37
C ARG A 93 -4.05 12.43 6.52
N GLN A 94 -4.36 12.03 7.75
CA GLN A 94 -5.57 11.29 8.09
C GLN A 94 -6.82 12.06 7.65
N TRP A 95 -7.83 11.30 7.21
CA TRP A 95 -9.14 11.82 6.82
C TRP A 95 -10.24 10.85 7.25
N SER A 96 -11.48 11.31 7.28
CA SER A 96 -12.67 10.51 7.59
C SER A 96 -13.61 10.50 6.39
N SER A 97 -13.92 9.29 5.91
CA SER A 97 -14.90 9.11 4.86
C SER A 97 -16.26 9.70 5.20
N ALA A 98 -16.63 9.81 6.48
CA ALA A 98 -17.94 10.30 6.90
C ALA A 98 -18.05 11.83 6.88
N THR A 99 -16.96 12.55 7.15
CA THR A 99 -16.99 14.01 7.37
C THR A 99 -16.16 14.82 6.38
N ASP A 100 -15.14 14.24 5.75
CA ASP A 100 -14.25 14.94 4.83
C ASP A 100 -14.63 14.76 3.34
N ILE A 101 -15.63 13.91 3.10
CA ILE A 101 -16.28 13.75 1.80
C ILE A 101 -17.57 14.59 1.80
N PRO A 102 -17.76 15.49 0.82
CA PRO A 102 -18.96 16.33 0.73
C PRO A 102 -20.14 15.54 0.16
N TRP A 103 -20.64 14.57 0.93
CA TRP A 103 -21.71 13.63 0.51
C TRP A 103 -22.98 14.33 0.04
N GLU A 104 -23.27 15.52 0.54
CA GLU A 104 -24.39 16.36 0.11
C GLU A 104 -24.33 16.78 -1.37
N THR A 105 -23.17 16.62 -2.01
CA THR A 105 -22.98 16.91 -3.44
C THR A 105 -23.35 15.73 -4.35
N ILE A 106 -23.68 14.57 -3.77
CA ILE A 106 -24.21 13.44 -4.53
C ILE A 106 -25.66 13.74 -4.91
N THR A 107 -25.93 13.67 -6.20
CA THR A 107 -27.27 13.82 -6.79
C THR A 107 -27.58 12.60 -7.66
N PRO A 108 -28.87 12.28 -7.88
CA PRO A 108 -29.25 11.19 -8.78
C PRO A 108 -28.54 11.28 -10.14
N LEU A 109 -27.89 10.19 -10.54
CA LEU A 109 -27.27 10.03 -11.85
C LEU A 109 -28.21 9.25 -12.78
N PRO A 110 -28.04 9.37 -14.11
CA PRO A 110 -28.61 8.39 -15.04
C PRO A 110 -28.25 6.95 -14.65
N ASP A 111 -29.20 6.02 -14.84
CA ASP A 111 -29.08 4.62 -14.40
C ASP A 111 -27.78 3.95 -14.86
N ASP A 112 -27.34 4.21 -16.09
CA ASP A 112 -26.13 3.61 -16.64
C ASP A 112 -24.84 4.11 -16.01
N LEU A 113 -24.81 5.39 -15.61
CA LEU A 113 -23.70 5.97 -14.85
C LEU A 113 -23.71 5.49 -13.40
N GLU A 114 -24.88 5.41 -12.77
CA GLU A 114 -24.98 4.91 -11.38
C GLU A 114 -24.60 3.42 -11.30
N GLU A 115 -25.04 2.59 -12.25
CA GLU A 115 -24.64 1.18 -12.36
C GLU A 115 -23.13 1.03 -12.55
N ALA A 116 -22.52 1.85 -13.42
CA ALA A 116 -21.09 1.83 -13.68
C ALA A 116 -20.28 2.28 -12.45
N GLU A 117 -20.72 3.31 -11.75
CA GLU A 117 -20.09 3.79 -10.51
C GLU A 117 -20.18 2.74 -9.41
N CYS A 118 -21.34 2.08 -9.28
CA CYS A 118 -21.54 0.96 -8.36
C CYS A 118 -20.60 -0.21 -8.65
N ALA A 119 -20.43 -0.58 -9.93
CA ALA A 119 -19.53 -1.64 -10.35
C ALA A 119 -18.07 -1.27 -10.03
N LEU A 120 -17.66 -0.03 -10.32
CA LEU A 120 -16.31 0.44 -10.05
C LEU A 120 -16.02 0.53 -8.55
N CYS A 121 -16.95 1.05 -7.74
CA CYS A 121 -16.83 1.09 -6.28
C CYS A 121 -16.77 -0.32 -5.67
N THR A 122 -17.56 -1.27 -6.19
CA THR A 122 -17.53 -2.66 -5.75
C THR A 122 -16.15 -3.27 -6.02
N PHE A 123 -15.63 -3.07 -7.23
CA PHE A 123 -14.30 -3.50 -7.60
C PHE A 123 -13.21 -2.90 -6.70
N PHE A 124 -13.23 -1.59 -6.45
CA PHE A 124 -12.25 -0.99 -5.55
C PHE A 124 -12.35 -1.62 -4.16
N ASN A 125 -13.56 -1.74 -3.60
CA ASN A 125 -13.73 -2.39 -2.30
C ASN A 125 -13.17 -3.84 -2.25
N GLU A 126 -13.16 -4.58 -3.36
CA GLU A 126 -12.50 -5.90 -3.44
C GLU A 126 -10.97 -5.82 -3.39
N VAL A 127 -10.36 -4.85 -4.08
CA VAL A 127 -8.89 -4.76 -4.12
C VAL A 127 -8.32 -4.21 -2.82
N GLU A 128 -9.01 -3.23 -2.21
CA GLU A 128 -8.57 -2.62 -0.94
C GLU A 128 -8.60 -3.62 0.21
N PHE A 129 -9.51 -4.60 0.18
CA PHE A 129 -9.53 -5.68 1.15
C PHE A 129 -8.18 -6.41 1.21
N VAL A 130 -7.59 -6.72 0.06
CA VAL A 130 -6.30 -7.42 0.02
C VAL A 130 -5.13 -6.50 0.31
N ALA A 131 -5.18 -5.25 -0.17
CA ALA A 131 -4.19 -4.23 0.17
C ALA A 131 -4.15 -3.94 1.69
N GLY A 132 -5.26 -4.14 2.41
CA GLY A 132 -5.31 -4.04 3.87
C GLY A 132 -4.89 -5.33 4.58
N ASP A 133 -5.56 -6.45 4.28
CA ASP A 133 -5.43 -7.68 5.06
C ASP A 133 -4.09 -8.40 4.85
N VAL A 134 -3.54 -8.40 3.63
CA VAL A 134 -2.28 -9.09 3.35
C VAL A 134 -1.11 -8.44 4.09
N PRO A 135 -0.91 -7.10 4.03
CA PRO A 135 0.08 -6.42 4.85
C PRO A 135 -0.13 -6.63 6.35
N ALA A 136 -1.38 -6.61 6.82
CA ALA A 136 -1.69 -6.82 8.24
C ALA A 136 -1.15 -8.18 8.74
N ARG A 137 -1.26 -9.25 7.93
CA ARG A 137 -0.66 -10.56 8.28
C ARG A 137 0.86 -10.50 8.33
N TRP A 138 1.50 -9.79 7.40
CA TRP A 138 2.96 -9.64 7.38
C TRP A 138 3.48 -8.83 8.58
N VAL A 139 2.76 -7.82 9.06
CA VAL A 139 3.14 -7.04 10.24
C VAL A 139 3.40 -7.93 11.46
N ALA A 140 2.61 -8.98 11.65
CA ALA A 140 2.79 -9.93 12.76
C ALA A 140 4.06 -10.77 12.63
N ASN A 141 4.55 -10.97 11.41
CA ASN A 141 5.72 -11.80 11.08
C ASN A 141 7.05 -11.01 11.09
N ILE A 142 7.00 -9.68 11.14
CA ILE A 142 8.19 -8.82 11.11
C ILE A 142 8.73 -8.62 12.50
N SER A 143 10.05 -8.78 12.69
CA SER A 143 10.72 -8.50 13.96
C SER A 143 10.40 -7.08 14.47
N PRO A 144 10.16 -6.89 15.79
CA PRO A 144 10.00 -5.57 16.39
C PRO A 144 11.20 -4.63 16.17
N ASP A 145 12.36 -5.18 15.81
CA ASP A 145 13.54 -4.36 15.47
C ASP A 145 13.36 -3.58 14.17
N PHE A 146 12.40 -3.91 13.30
CA PHE A 146 12.09 -3.16 12.09
C PHE A 146 10.77 -2.39 12.22
N PHE A 147 10.54 -1.78 13.39
CA PHE A 147 9.27 -1.14 13.72
C PHE A 147 8.89 0.00 12.76
N GLU A 148 9.85 0.68 12.12
CA GLU A 148 9.51 1.76 11.19
C GLU A 148 8.75 1.24 9.97
N ALA A 149 9.21 0.16 9.37
CA ALA A 149 8.50 -0.48 8.26
C ALA A 149 7.14 -1.02 8.73
N ARG A 150 7.09 -1.64 9.91
CA ARG A 150 5.82 -2.10 10.52
C ARG A 150 4.82 -0.96 10.71
N ASN A 151 5.27 0.20 11.16
CA ASN A 151 4.44 1.37 11.37
C ASN A 151 3.88 1.91 10.04
N VAL A 152 4.67 1.93 8.96
CA VAL A 152 4.16 2.31 7.63
C VAL A 152 3.09 1.32 7.17
N LEU A 153 3.31 0.01 7.33
CA LEU A 153 2.31 -1.01 6.97
C LEU A 153 1.03 -0.90 7.82
N LEU A 154 1.15 -0.59 9.11
CA LEU A 154 -0.02 -0.36 9.97
C LEU A 154 -0.79 0.90 9.58
N ALA A 155 -0.09 1.96 9.17
CA ALA A 155 -0.73 3.15 8.62
C ALA A 155 -1.47 2.81 7.31
N GLN A 156 -0.85 2.01 6.43
CA GLN A 156 -1.50 1.50 5.23
C GLN A 156 -2.78 0.71 5.55
N VAL A 157 -2.75 -0.21 6.52
CA VAL A 157 -3.98 -0.93 6.93
C VAL A 157 -5.11 0.03 7.32
N GLN A 158 -4.79 1.12 8.00
CA GLN A 158 -5.78 2.14 8.37
C GLN A 158 -6.27 2.95 7.17
N ASP A 159 -5.40 3.24 6.21
CA ASP A 159 -5.73 3.91 4.96
C ASP A 159 -6.68 3.03 4.12
N GLU A 160 -6.38 1.73 3.97
CA GLU A 160 -7.22 0.78 3.22
C GLU A 160 -8.57 0.51 3.88
N ALA A 161 -8.63 0.51 5.22
CA ALA A 161 -9.90 0.47 5.94
C ALA A 161 -10.82 1.65 5.55
N ARG A 162 -10.25 2.83 5.29
CA ARG A 162 -11.02 3.99 4.80
C ARG A 162 -11.36 3.89 3.34
N HIS A 163 -10.48 3.33 2.51
CA HIS A 163 -10.77 3.11 1.10
C HIS A 163 -11.97 2.18 0.92
N MET A 164 -11.98 1.02 1.59
CA MET A 164 -13.14 0.12 1.62
C MET A 164 -14.42 0.82 2.08
N ASP A 165 -14.34 1.55 3.19
CA ASP A 165 -15.49 2.26 3.76
C ASP A 165 -16.04 3.34 2.82
N VAL A 166 -15.19 4.15 2.19
CA VAL A 166 -15.62 5.25 1.30
C VAL A 166 -16.25 4.73 0.00
N PHE A 167 -15.67 3.69 -0.62
CA PHE A 167 -16.23 3.13 -1.86
C PHE A 167 -17.52 2.36 -1.59
N ARG A 168 -17.60 1.65 -0.46
CA ARG A 168 -18.85 1.02 -0.02
C ARG A 168 -19.94 2.05 0.24
N LYS A 169 -19.62 3.16 0.90
CA LYS A 169 -20.57 4.28 1.12
C LYS A 169 -21.04 4.85 -0.21
N ARG A 170 -20.13 5.13 -1.15
CA ARG A 170 -20.51 5.68 -2.45
C ARG A 170 -21.44 4.75 -3.23
N ALA A 171 -21.15 3.45 -3.30
CA ALA A 171 -22.01 2.47 -3.98
C ALA A 171 -23.45 2.45 -3.43
N LEU A 172 -23.66 2.87 -2.18
CA LEU A 172 -24.97 2.86 -1.50
C LEU A 172 -25.62 4.24 -1.36
N ALA A 173 -24.88 5.33 -1.60
CA ALA A 173 -25.31 6.68 -1.26
C ALA A 173 -26.38 7.27 -2.19
N ASN A 174 -26.47 6.80 -3.45
CA ASN A 174 -27.32 7.41 -4.49
C ASN A 174 -28.40 6.46 -5.03
N GLY A 175 -28.84 5.49 -4.21
CA GLY A 175 -29.89 4.52 -4.58
C GLY A 175 -29.39 3.31 -5.40
N GLY A 176 -28.08 3.22 -5.67
CA GLY A 176 -27.42 2.06 -6.24
C GLY A 176 -27.17 0.92 -5.23
N GLY A 177 -26.19 0.06 -5.53
CA GLY A 177 -25.83 -1.06 -4.68
C GLY A 177 -24.51 -1.72 -5.06
N LEU A 178 -23.99 -2.57 -4.16
CA LEU A 178 -22.83 -3.40 -4.50
C LEU A 178 -23.20 -4.40 -5.60
N THR A 179 -22.35 -4.50 -6.61
CA THR A 179 -22.54 -5.38 -7.76
C THR A 179 -21.97 -6.77 -7.49
N ARG A 180 -22.01 -7.65 -8.50
CA ARG A 180 -21.32 -8.94 -8.44
C ARG A 180 -19.81 -8.72 -8.22
N VAL A 181 -19.22 -9.61 -7.41
CA VAL A 181 -17.76 -9.69 -7.20
C VAL A 181 -17.06 -9.90 -8.54
N SER A 182 -16.02 -9.11 -8.78
CA SER A 182 -15.19 -9.21 -9.97
C SER A 182 -14.37 -10.51 -9.99
N GLY A 183 -13.95 -10.95 -11.18
CA GLY A 183 -13.00 -12.06 -11.31
C GLY A 183 -11.59 -11.73 -10.78
N ALA A 184 -11.29 -10.45 -10.50
CA ALA A 184 -9.96 -9.96 -10.12
C ALA A 184 -9.45 -10.63 -8.84
N THR A 185 -10.35 -10.92 -7.90
CA THR A 185 -10.06 -11.56 -6.60
C THR A 185 -9.42 -12.94 -6.75
N SER A 186 -9.80 -13.69 -7.80
CA SER A 186 -9.24 -15.03 -8.08
C SER A 186 -7.94 -15.02 -8.90
N GLY A 187 -7.53 -13.85 -9.41
CA GLY A 187 -6.38 -13.68 -10.30
C GLY A 187 -5.21 -13.00 -9.63
N PHE A 188 -4.96 -11.75 -10.02
CA PHE A 188 -3.85 -10.93 -9.53
C PHE A 188 -3.89 -10.73 -8.00
N ILE A 189 -5.08 -10.63 -7.42
CA ILE A 189 -5.26 -10.53 -5.98
C ILE A 189 -4.81 -11.81 -5.27
N GLY A 190 -5.19 -12.97 -5.79
CA GLY A 190 -4.77 -14.26 -5.25
C GLY A 190 -3.25 -14.46 -5.30
N SER A 191 -2.55 -13.90 -6.30
CA SER A 191 -1.08 -14.01 -6.35
C SER A 191 -0.38 -13.15 -5.30
N ILE A 192 -0.97 -12.03 -4.85
CA ILE A 192 -0.47 -11.24 -3.71
C ILE A 192 -0.65 -12.03 -2.41
N ASP A 193 -1.83 -12.63 -2.22
CA ASP A 193 -2.16 -13.40 -1.02
C ASP A 193 -1.24 -14.63 -0.83
N LEU A 194 -0.85 -15.26 -1.94
CA LEU A 194 -0.02 -16.47 -1.97
C LEU A 194 1.50 -16.22 -2.04
N SER A 195 1.95 -14.98 -1.86
CA SER A 195 3.37 -14.65 -1.86
C SER A 195 4.15 -15.41 -0.78
N ARG A 196 5.31 -15.95 -1.16
CA ARG A 196 6.16 -16.82 -0.33
C ARG A 196 6.98 -16.04 0.68
N ASP A 197 7.36 -14.82 0.33
CA ASP A 197 8.06 -13.89 1.20
C ASP A 197 7.52 -12.46 1.08
N PHE A 198 7.97 -11.60 1.99
CA PHE A 198 7.53 -10.21 2.07
C PHE A 198 7.86 -9.43 0.79
N THR A 199 9.03 -9.67 0.20
CA THR A 199 9.47 -8.94 -0.99
C THR A 199 8.65 -9.33 -2.21
N GLU A 200 8.32 -10.61 -2.38
CA GLU A 200 7.38 -11.07 -3.42
C GLU A 200 6.02 -10.37 -3.27
N MET A 201 5.49 -10.33 -2.05
CA MET A 201 4.25 -9.61 -1.72
C MET A 201 4.37 -8.13 -2.08
N SER A 202 5.41 -7.45 -1.61
CA SER A 202 5.62 -6.02 -1.84
C SER A 202 5.81 -5.68 -3.33
N SER A 203 6.47 -6.55 -4.09
CA SER A 203 6.70 -6.36 -5.54
C SER A 203 5.39 -6.47 -6.33
N ARG A 204 4.55 -7.45 -5.99
CA ARG A 204 3.24 -7.64 -6.61
C ARG A 204 2.27 -6.54 -6.20
N MET A 205 2.14 -6.28 -4.90
CA MET A 205 1.16 -5.34 -4.35
C MET A 205 1.59 -3.89 -4.54
N HIS A 206 2.64 -3.42 -3.85
CA HIS A 206 3.02 -2.00 -3.84
C HIS A 206 3.50 -1.48 -5.21
N VAL A 207 4.31 -2.26 -5.94
CA VAL A 207 4.93 -1.77 -7.19
C VAL A 207 4.00 -1.94 -8.39
N SER A 208 3.35 -3.09 -8.48
CA SER A 208 2.53 -3.45 -9.65
C SER A 208 1.05 -3.12 -9.43
N GLY A 209 0.44 -3.64 -8.37
CA GLY A 209 -0.99 -3.55 -8.07
C GLY A 209 -1.44 -2.14 -7.69
N GLU A 210 -1.04 -1.68 -6.52
CA GLU A 210 -1.28 -0.32 -6.02
C GLU A 210 -0.70 0.73 -6.98
N GLY A 211 0.43 0.44 -7.62
CA GLY A 211 0.96 1.30 -8.69
C GLY A 211 -0.02 1.52 -9.85
N ALA A 212 -0.81 0.50 -10.21
CA ALA A 212 -1.86 0.61 -11.23
C ALA A 212 -3.10 1.33 -10.70
N VAL A 213 -3.53 1.03 -9.46
CA VAL A 213 -4.66 1.67 -8.77
C VAL A 213 -4.41 3.16 -8.53
N LEU A 214 -3.21 3.54 -8.08
CA LEU A 214 -2.77 4.93 -7.92
C LEU A 214 -2.96 5.75 -9.20
N THR A 215 -2.69 5.16 -10.37
CA THR A 215 -2.91 5.86 -11.64
C THR A 215 -4.40 6.12 -11.86
N MET A 216 -5.27 5.17 -11.49
CA MET A 216 -6.72 5.33 -11.57
C MET A 216 -7.22 6.41 -10.61
N PHE A 217 -6.76 6.42 -9.36
CA PHE A 217 -7.13 7.44 -8.38
C PHE A 217 -6.65 8.83 -8.79
N ARG A 218 -5.43 8.96 -9.32
CA ARG A 218 -4.94 10.22 -9.92
C ARG A 218 -5.79 10.69 -11.09
N MET A 219 -6.49 9.77 -11.76
CA MET A 219 -7.41 10.08 -12.84
C MET A 219 -8.87 10.19 -12.41
N GLY A 220 -9.15 10.10 -11.11
CA GLY A 220 -10.48 10.23 -10.55
C GLY A 220 -11.17 11.56 -10.82
N GLU A 221 -10.42 12.61 -11.19
CA GLU A 221 -11.03 13.86 -11.67
C GLU A 221 -11.83 13.69 -12.98
N LEU A 222 -11.39 12.76 -13.83
CA LEU A 222 -12.05 12.42 -15.09
C LEU A 222 -13.17 11.39 -14.91
N VAL A 223 -13.04 10.53 -13.89
CA VAL A 223 -13.99 9.45 -13.60
C VAL A 223 -15.15 9.94 -12.74
N GLY A 224 -14.88 10.79 -11.74
CA GLY A 224 -15.88 11.27 -10.80
C GLY A 224 -16.91 12.19 -11.46
N GLN A 225 -18.18 11.86 -11.25
CA GLN A 225 -19.39 12.53 -11.73
C GLN A 225 -19.80 13.72 -10.85
N ASN A 226 -19.29 13.80 -9.61
CA ASN A 226 -19.59 14.89 -8.67
C ASN A 226 -18.40 15.25 -7.75
N PRO A 227 -18.48 16.36 -6.99
CA PRO A 227 -17.41 16.76 -6.08
C PRO A 227 -17.05 15.73 -4.99
N ALA A 228 -18.02 14.94 -4.50
CA ALA A 228 -17.78 13.90 -3.51
C ALA A 228 -16.84 12.82 -4.07
N GLU A 229 -17.20 12.22 -5.20
CA GLU A 229 -16.39 11.18 -5.87
C GLU A 229 -14.99 11.70 -6.22
N LYS A 230 -14.89 12.91 -6.76
CA LYS A 230 -13.60 13.55 -7.03
C LYS A 230 -12.76 13.75 -5.77
N ARG A 231 -13.39 14.10 -4.64
CA ARG A 231 -12.71 14.23 -3.35
C ARG A 231 -12.22 12.87 -2.84
N MET A 232 -13.03 11.82 -2.97
CA MET A 232 -12.66 10.44 -2.60
C MET A 232 -11.37 10.04 -3.33
N TYR A 233 -11.36 10.12 -4.66
CA TYR A 233 -10.20 9.72 -5.45
C TYR A 233 -8.93 10.51 -5.13
N ARG A 234 -9.04 11.82 -4.83
CA ARG A 234 -7.86 12.63 -4.44
C ARG A 234 -7.28 12.18 -3.10
N LEU A 235 -8.13 11.81 -2.16
CA LEU A 235 -7.71 11.33 -0.84
C LEU A 235 -7.09 9.93 -0.95
N CYS A 236 -7.72 9.01 -1.68
CA CYS A 236 -7.12 7.69 -1.92
C CYS A 236 -5.80 7.80 -2.72
N ALA A 237 -5.71 8.66 -3.73
CA ALA A 237 -4.47 8.87 -4.50
C ALA A 237 -3.30 9.38 -3.64
N GLN A 238 -3.60 10.14 -2.59
CA GLN A 238 -2.60 10.62 -1.64
C GLN A 238 -2.07 9.46 -0.79
N ASP A 239 -2.96 8.60 -0.33
CA ASP A 239 -2.64 7.47 0.54
C ASP A 239 -1.86 6.40 -0.26
N GLU A 240 -2.36 6.03 -1.44
CA GLU A 240 -1.69 5.13 -2.39
C GLU A 240 -0.29 5.60 -2.80
N ALA A 241 -0.06 6.91 -2.85
CA ALA A 241 1.28 7.42 -3.18
C ALA A 241 2.31 7.04 -2.12
N ARG A 242 1.91 6.91 -0.83
CA ARG A 242 2.78 6.40 0.23
C ARG A 242 3.03 4.91 0.09
N HIS A 243 1.98 4.12 -0.19
CA HIS A 243 2.08 2.66 -0.29
C HIS A 243 3.01 2.26 -1.46
N VAL A 244 2.82 2.90 -2.61
CA VAL A 244 3.71 2.76 -3.77
C VAL A 244 5.15 3.21 -3.45
N ALA A 245 5.32 4.31 -2.71
CA ALA A 245 6.65 4.77 -2.29
C ALA A 245 7.35 3.77 -1.37
N PHE A 246 6.62 3.08 -0.49
CA PHE A 246 7.14 1.98 0.31
C PHE A 246 7.76 0.90 -0.58
N GLY A 247 7.01 0.40 -1.55
CA GLY A 247 7.46 -0.68 -2.46
C GLY A 247 8.70 -0.30 -3.27
N ILE A 248 8.72 0.92 -3.84
CA ILE A 248 9.87 1.39 -4.63
C ILE A 248 11.13 1.52 -3.78
N MET A 249 11.01 2.11 -2.59
CA MET A 249 12.17 2.30 -1.70
C MET A 249 12.66 0.97 -1.12
N HIS A 250 11.74 0.04 -0.83
CA HIS A 250 12.09 -1.31 -0.41
C HIS A 250 12.89 -2.06 -1.49
N LEU A 251 12.40 -2.09 -2.73
CA LEU A 251 13.11 -2.75 -3.82
C LEU A 251 14.43 -2.05 -4.16
N ARG A 252 14.50 -0.72 -4.04
CA ARG A 252 15.76 0.02 -4.22
C ARG A 252 16.80 -0.37 -3.18
N TYR A 253 16.41 -0.48 -1.91
CA TYR A 253 17.30 -0.92 -0.85
C TYR A 253 17.79 -2.35 -1.13
N LEU A 254 16.87 -3.28 -1.41
CA LEU A 254 17.18 -4.66 -1.74
C LEU A 254 18.09 -4.77 -2.96
N HIS A 255 17.84 -4.00 -4.02
CA HIS A 255 18.69 -3.96 -5.20
C HIS A 255 20.14 -3.60 -4.85
N ALA A 256 20.35 -2.64 -3.94
CA ALA A 256 21.67 -2.24 -3.51
C ALA A 256 22.35 -3.25 -2.56
N THR A 257 21.59 -3.97 -1.74
CA THR A 257 22.13 -4.79 -0.65
C THR A 257 22.09 -6.30 -0.87
N ALA A 258 21.31 -6.77 -1.85
CA ALA A 258 21.04 -8.19 -2.08
C ALA A 258 21.08 -8.56 -3.59
N PRO A 259 22.24 -8.38 -4.26
CA PRO A 259 22.39 -8.71 -5.69
C PRO A 259 22.06 -10.17 -6.00
N GLU A 260 22.22 -11.08 -5.05
CA GLU A 260 21.85 -12.48 -5.18
C GLU A 260 20.35 -12.71 -5.43
N ARG A 261 19.49 -11.75 -5.05
CA ARG A 261 18.03 -11.82 -5.27
C ARG A 261 17.57 -11.13 -6.55
N HIS A 262 18.46 -10.50 -7.33
CA HIS A 262 18.02 -9.70 -8.50
C HIS A 262 17.20 -10.52 -9.50
N GLU A 263 17.66 -11.72 -9.87
CA GLU A 263 16.92 -12.58 -10.80
C GLU A 263 15.56 -13.03 -10.25
N GLU A 264 15.47 -13.21 -8.94
CA GLU A 264 14.20 -13.52 -8.26
C GLU A 264 13.21 -12.35 -8.36
N ILE A 265 13.67 -11.12 -8.14
CA ILE A 265 12.83 -9.91 -8.31
C ILE A 265 12.42 -9.74 -9.77
N GLU A 266 13.32 -9.96 -10.70
CA GLU A 266 13.00 -9.87 -12.13
C GLU A 266 11.92 -10.90 -12.52
N ALA A 267 11.93 -12.11 -11.93
CA ALA A 267 10.87 -13.09 -12.12
C ALA A 267 9.52 -12.62 -11.56
N TYR A 268 9.48 -11.95 -10.40
CA TYR A 268 8.25 -11.35 -9.88
C TYR A 268 7.68 -10.28 -10.81
N LEU A 269 8.56 -9.46 -11.39
CA LEU A 269 8.18 -8.43 -12.35
C LEU A 269 7.73 -9.04 -13.70
N ASP A 270 8.34 -10.13 -14.14
CA ASP A 270 7.89 -10.89 -15.32
C ASP A 270 6.45 -11.41 -15.14
N GLU A 271 6.15 -11.98 -13.98
CA GLU A 271 4.80 -12.43 -13.64
C GLU A 271 3.80 -11.28 -13.57
N ALA A 272 4.16 -10.16 -12.96
CA ALA A 272 3.32 -8.97 -12.86
C ALA A 272 3.00 -8.37 -14.26
N GLU A 273 3.99 -8.34 -15.15
CA GLU A 273 3.80 -7.90 -16.53
C GLU A 273 2.91 -8.87 -17.31
N ASN A 274 3.10 -10.18 -17.15
CA ASN A 274 2.25 -11.20 -17.77
C ASN A 274 0.79 -11.12 -17.28
N LEU A 275 0.56 -10.92 -15.98
CA LEU A 275 -0.78 -10.71 -15.42
C LEU A 275 -1.42 -9.43 -15.97
N SER A 276 -0.64 -8.36 -16.12
CA SER A 276 -1.12 -7.12 -16.73
C SER A 276 -1.52 -7.29 -18.21
N LEU A 277 -0.88 -8.21 -18.93
CA LEU A 277 -1.09 -8.47 -20.35
C LEU A 277 -2.24 -9.43 -20.66
N THR A 278 -2.52 -10.39 -19.77
CA THR A 278 -3.56 -11.42 -19.99
C THR A 278 -5.00 -10.89 -19.84
N GLY A 279 -5.17 -9.62 -19.43
CA GLY A 279 -6.38 -8.82 -19.66
C GLY A 279 -7.64 -9.18 -18.84
N GLY A 280 -7.74 -10.40 -18.31
CA GLY A 280 -8.87 -10.84 -17.47
C GLY A 280 -8.71 -10.53 -15.98
N THR A 281 -7.50 -10.20 -15.53
CA THR A 281 -7.17 -9.95 -14.10
C THR A 281 -6.69 -8.54 -13.83
N ASN A 282 -6.42 -7.76 -14.89
CA ASN A 282 -6.14 -6.34 -14.80
C ASN A 282 -7.49 -5.59 -14.69
N PRO A 283 -7.70 -4.74 -13.67
CA PRO A 283 -8.90 -3.93 -13.52
C PRO A 283 -9.21 -3.02 -14.72
N ALA A 284 -8.14 -2.60 -15.40
CA ALA A 284 -8.18 -1.86 -16.65
C ALA A 284 -7.88 -2.77 -17.84
N GLY A 285 -8.08 -4.09 -17.77
CA GLY A 285 -7.85 -5.02 -18.87
C GLY A 285 -9.01 -5.01 -19.88
N PRO A 286 -8.77 -5.23 -21.19
CA PRO A 286 -9.78 -5.12 -22.25
C PRO A 286 -10.98 -6.06 -22.12
N GLN A 287 -10.99 -6.99 -21.16
CA GLN A 287 -12.00 -8.03 -20.99
C GLN A 287 -12.64 -8.03 -19.59
N ALA A 288 -12.34 -7.03 -18.76
CA ALA A 288 -12.91 -6.91 -17.42
C ALA A 288 -14.19 -6.06 -17.44
N GLU A 289 -15.24 -6.49 -16.72
CA GLU A 289 -16.48 -5.72 -16.52
C GLU A 289 -16.18 -4.30 -15.98
N THR A 290 -15.12 -4.16 -15.19
CA THR A 290 -14.61 -2.88 -14.68
C THR A 290 -14.11 -1.94 -15.77
N SER A 291 -13.58 -2.47 -16.88
CA SER A 291 -13.19 -1.64 -18.03
C SER A 291 -14.39 -1.09 -18.80
N GLU A 292 -15.48 -1.84 -18.87
CA GLU A 292 -16.73 -1.34 -19.47
C GLU A 292 -17.33 -0.24 -18.59
N ALA A 293 -17.37 -0.46 -17.27
CA ALA A 293 -17.81 0.56 -16.31
C ALA A 293 -16.96 1.84 -16.41
N LEU A 294 -15.64 1.73 -16.44
CA LEU A 294 -14.74 2.88 -16.63
C LEU A 294 -15.00 3.60 -17.95
N ALA A 295 -15.19 2.88 -19.05
CA ALA A 295 -15.49 3.50 -20.35
C ALA A 295 -16.83 4.25 -20.31
N ILE A 296 -17.85 3.70 -19.66
CA ILE A 296 -19.15 4.38 -19.47
C ILE A 296 -18.98 5.67 -18.66
N LEU A 297 -18.27 5.62 -17.54
CA LEU A 297 -18.04 6.79 -16.67
C LEU A 297 -17.23 7.88 -17.38
N LEU A 298 -16.16 7.50 -18.09
CA LEU A 298 -15.31 8.43 -18.84
C LEU A 298 -16.02 9.03 -20.06
N GLY A 299 -16.96 8.30 -20.66
CA GLY A 299 -17.79 8.79 -21.78
C GLY A 299 -18.99 9.64 -21.34
N GLY A 300 -19.35 9.62 -20.05
CA GLY A 300 -20.57 10.24 -19.56
C GLY A 300 -21.84 9.52 -20.00
N GLY A 301 -21.78 8.18 -20.11
CA GLY A 301 -22.92 7.30 -20.38
C GLY A 301 -22.64 6.27 -21.48
N LYS A 302 -23.48 5.21 -21.53
CA LYS A 302 -23.39 4.09 -22.47
C LYS A 302 -23.41 4.54 -23.93
N GLN A 303 -24.13 5.61 -24.25
CA GLN A 303 -24.20 6.18 -25.60
C GLN A 303 -22.86 6.72 -26.12
N ASN A 304 -21.93 7.06 -25.21
CA ASN A 304 -20.62 7.61 -25.54
C ASN A 304 -19.49 6.61 -25.25
N TYR A 305 -19.82 5.31 -25.20
CA TYR A 305 -18.89 4.25 -24.83
C TYR A 305 -17.57 4.30 -25.60
N ASP A 306 -17.61 4.46 -26.93
CA ASP A 306 -16.41 4.46 -27.78
C ASP A 306 -15.45 5.61 -27.41
N GLU A 307 -15.99 6.78 -27.07
CA GLU A 307 -15.19 7.93 -26.64
C GLU A 307 -14.58 7.69 -25.26
N GLY A 308 -15.37 7.17 -24.32
CA GLY A 308 -14.88 6.78 -23.00
C GLY A 308 -13.81 5.67 -23.06
N PHE A 309 -13.98 4.69 -23.96
CA PHE A 309 -13.01 3.64 -24.21
C PHE A 309 -11.69 4.19 -24.78
N ARG A 310 -11.77 5.19 -25.67
CA ARG A 310 -10.59 5.90 -26.18
C ARG A 310 -9.82 6.60 -25.05
N ILE A 311 -10.53 7.25 -24.11
CA ILE A 311 -9.92 7.85 -22.92
C ILE A 311 -9.29 6.77 -22.02
N LEU A 312 -9.98 5.64 -21.84
CA LEU A 312 -9.46 4.50 -21.07
C LEU A 312 -8.15 3.95 -21.66
N LEU A 313 -8.02 3.85 -22.99
CA LEU A 313 -6.76 3.45 -23.64
C LEU A 313 -5.61 4.42 -23.32
N ALA A 314 -5.87 5.72 -23.23
CA ALA A 314 -4.88 6.70 -22.82
C ALA A 314 -4.46 6.52 -21.35
N ILE A 315 -5.40 6.20 -20.45
CA ILE A 315 -5.13 5.88 -19.05
C ILE A 315 -4.28 4.61 -18.94
N ARG A 316 -4.58 3.56 -19.72
CA ARG A 316 -3.78 2.32 -19.77
C ARG A 316 -2.34 2.58 -20.22
N LYS A 317 -2.18 3.40 -21.27
CA LYS A 317 -0.84 3.82 -21.73
C LYS A 317 -0.08 4.54 -20.63
N ARG A 318 -0.77 5.38 -19.84
CA ARG A 318 -0.19 6.06 -18.68
C ARG A 318 0.19 5.08 -17.56
N GLN A 319 -0.65 4.11 -17.22
CA GLN A 319 -0.34 3.07 -16.24
C GLN A 319 0.96 2.33 -16.58
N LEU A 320 1.14 1.92 -17.85
CA LEU A 320 2.37 1.25 -18.30
C LEU A 320 3.60 2.15 -18.19
N LYS A 321 3.48 3.45 -18.56
CA LYS A 321 4.58 4.41 -18.41
C LYS A 321 4.95 4.65 -16.95
N GLU A 322 3.96 4.81 -16.08
CA GLU A 322 4.20 5.01 -14.65
C GLU A 322 4.77 3.74 -14.01
N TYR A 323 4.34 2.54 -14.43
CA TYR A 323 4.96 1.27 -14.04
C TYR A 323 6.44 1.22 -14.40
N MET A 324 6.81 1.53 -15.65
CA MET A 324 8.22 1.58 -16.05
C MET A 324 9.02 2.54 -15.16
N GLN A 325 8.48 3.73 -14.87
CA GLN A 325 9.13 4.71 -13.99
C GLN A 325 9.34 4.18 -12.57
N ARG A 326 8.37 3.45 -12.01
CA ARG A 326 8.50 2.83 -10.68
C ARG A 326 9.61 1.77 -10.67
N VAL A 327 9.63 0.89 -11.67
CA VAL A 327 10.61 -0.19 -11.77
C VAL A 327 12.03 0.35 -12.03
N ILE A 328 12.18 1.36 -12.89
CA ILE A 328 13.44 2.09 -13.06
C ILE A 328 13.88 2.71 -11.73
N SER A 329 12.96 3.35 -11.01
CA SER A 329 13.26 3.97 -9.71
C SER A 329 13.64 2.94 -8.65
N ALA A 330 13.16 1.70 -8.75
CA ALA A 330 13.51 0.59 -7.87
C ALA A 330 14.88 -0.04 -8.19
N GLY A 331 15.52 0.34 -9.31
CA GLY A 331 16.84 -0.19 -9.72
C GLY A 331 16.80 -1.21 -10.86
N PHE A 332 15.61 -1.68 -11.27
CA PHE A 332 15.44 -2.74 -12.26
C PHE A 332 15.14 -2.20 -13.66
N GLY A 333 15.75 -1.08 -14.04
CA GLY A 333 15.47 -0.39 -15.31
C GLY A 333 15.99 -1.12 -16.55
N GLU A 334 17.05 -1.91 -16.42
CA GLU A 334 17.72 -2.60 -17.53
C GLU A 334 16.78 -3.56 -18.29
N ARG A 335 15.78 -4.13 -17.61
CA ARG A 335 14.76 -5.02 -18.21
C ARG A 335 14.03 -4.40 -19.41
N PHE A 336 13.93 -3.07 -19.46
CA PHE A 336 13.27 -2.34 -20.55
C PHE A 336 14.19 -2.08 -21.75
N GLU A 337 15.50 -2.28 -21.59
CA GLU A 337 16.52 -2.04 -22.61
C GLU A 337 17.09 -3.35 -23.18
N ASN A 338 17.15 -4.40 -22.36
CA ASN A 338 17.72 -5.70 -22.73
C ASN A 338 16.73 -6.69 -23.39
N GLY A 339 15.47 -6.28 -23.59
CA GLY A 339 14.44 -7.08 -24.23
C GLY A 339 13.71 -8.07 -23.34
N ARG A 340 13.97 -8.10 -22.02
CA ARG A 340 13.22 -8.93 -21.05
C ARG A 340 11.76 -8.50 -20.95
N SER A 341 11.52 -7.19 -20.81
CA SER A 341 10.17 -6.65 -20.64
C SER A 341 9.47 -6.38 -21.98
N PRO A 342 8.22 -6.88 -22.17
CA PRO A 342 7.39 -6.53 -23.34
C PRO A 342 6.73 -5.13 -23.24
N VAL A 343 6.82 -4.45 -22.09
CA VAL A 343 6.09 -3.20 -21.81
C VAL A 343 6.38 -2.08 -22.81
N PRO A 344 7.65 -1.79 -23.21
CA PRO A 344 7.94 -0.74 -24.18
C PRO A 344 7.23 -0.96 -25.52
N GLY A 345 7.22 -2.20 -26.01
CA GLY A 345 6.50 -2.57 -27.24
C GLY A 345 4.99 -2.39 -27.10
N ARG A 346 4.43 -2.67 -25.93
CA ARG A 346 2.99 -2.49 -25.67
C ARG A 346 2.58 -1.03 -25.64
N ILE A 347 3.39 -0.16 -25.05
CA ILE A 347 3.14 1.29 -25.05
C ILE A 347 3.08 1.83 -26.49
N ALA A 348 3.93 1.31 -27.38
CA ALA A 348 3.92 1.69 -28.80
C ALA A 348 2.63 1.24 -29.51
N GLN A 349 2.08 0.07 -29.18
CA GLN A 349 0.82 -0.44 -29.75
C GLN A 349 -0.44 0.30 -29.29
N LEU A 350 -0.41 0.94 -28.11
CA LEU A 350 -1.51 1.76 -27.57
C LEU A 350 -1.48 3.21 -28.11
N SER A 351 -0.80 3.46 -29.24
CA SER A 351 -0.62 4.81 -29.83
C SER A 351 -1.63 5.13 -30.90
#